data_AF-A0A1I8PH47-F1
#
_entry.id   AF-A0A1I8PH47-F1
#
_cell.length_a   1.000
_cell.length_b   1.000
_cell.length_c   1.000
_cell.angle_alpha   90.00
_cell.angle_beta   90.00
_cell.angle_gamma   90.00
#
_symmetry.space_group_name_H-M   'P 1'
#
loop_
_entity.id
_entity.type
_entity.pdbx_description
1 polymer ?
#
loop_
_entity_poly.entity_id
_entity_poly.type
_entity_poly.pdbx_seq_one_letter_code
_entity_poly.pdbx_strand_id
1 'polypeptide(L)'
;MGVTFANPEDCILTKKDKIAYDNPHIERVRRAHRNDMENILPFFTAGFFYVLTNPSALLAINLFRLVGVARIIHTIVYAVVVVPQPARGISFFSAFIPTVYMALQVAIFAL
;
A
#
# COMPACT_ATOMS: atom_id res chain seq x y z
N MET A 1 -29.33 4.99 -10.18
CA MET A 1 -28.51 3.75 -10.13
C MET A 1 -28.29 3.47 -8.65
N GLY A 2 -28.63 2.29 -8.13
CA GLY A 2 -28.47 2.02 -6.69
C GLY A 2 -27.00 1.76 -6.35
N VAL A 3 -26.54 2.19 -5.17
CA VAL A 3 -25.16 2.01 -4.72
C VAL A 3 -25.07 0.78 -3.82
N THR A 4 -23.89 0.16 -3.77
CA THR A 4 -23.65 -1.03 -2.92
C THR A 4 -22.95 -0.59 -1.65
N PHE A 5 -23.46 -1.04 -0.50
CA PHE A 5 -22.94 -0.71 0.82
C PHE A 5 -22.61 -1.97 1.64
N ALA A 6 -21.78 -1.79 2.66
CA ALA A 6 -21.44 -2.85 3.61
C ALA A 6 -22.42 -2.91 4.79
N ASN A 7 -23.00 -1.78 5.18
CA ASN A 7 -23.87 -1.70 6.35
C ASN A 7 -25.30 -1.29 5.97
N PRO A 8 -26.33 -1.80 6.68
CA PRO A 8 -27.73 -1.44 6.43
C PRO A 8 -28.03 0.04 6.60
N GLU A 9 -27.40 0.71 7.57
CA GLU A 9 -27.59 2.12 7.86
C GLU A 9 -27.10 3.04 6.75
N ASP A 10 -26.27 2.58 5.81
CA ASP A 10 -25.79 3.38 4.69
C ASP A 10 -26.78 3.36 3.49
N CYS A 11 -27.74 2.42 3.48
CA CYS A 11 -28.73 2.21 2.41
C CYS A 11 -29.95 3.16 2.52
N ILE A 12 -29.74 4.44 2.82
CA ILE A 12 -30.82 5.40 3.10
C ILE A 12 -31.18 6.28 1.89
N LEU A 13 -30.26 6.41 0.93
CA LEU A 13 -30.36 7.43 -0.13
C LEU A 13 -31.35 7.03 -1.22
N THR A 14 -31.36 5.76 -1.62
CA THR A 14 -32.22 5.27 -2.69
C THR A 14 -32.83 3.92 -2.34
N LYS A 15 -34.10 3.69 -2.73
CA LYS A 15 -34.74 2.35 -2.65
C LYS A 15 -34.04 1.24 -3.45
N LYS A 16 -33.05 1.60 -4.27
CA LYS A 16 -32.24 0.68 -5.08
C LYS A 16 -30.89 0.34 -4.42
N ASP A 17 -30.59 0.95 -3.27
CA ASP A 17 -29.38 0.66 -2.52
C ASP A 17 -29.48 -0.75 -1.94
N LYS A 18 -28.35 -1.44 -1.94
CA LYS A 18 -28.30 -2.84 -1.50
C LYS A 18 -27.04 -3.10 -0.69
N ILE A 19 -27.21 -3.97 0.29
CA ILE A 19 -26.10 -4.55 1.02
C ILE A 19 -25.53 -5.66 0.16
N ALA A 20 -24.26 -5.56 -0.22
CA ALA A 20 -23.55 -6.66 -0.86
C ALA A 20 -22.06 -6.59 -0.55
N TYR A 21 -21.46 -7.75 -0.31
CA TYR A 21 -20.05 -7.90 0.07
C TYR A 21 -19.17 -8.44 -1.05
N ASP A 22 -19.76 -8.73 -2.21
CA ASP A 22 -19.12 -9.39 -3.35
C ASP A 22 -18.92 -8.46 -4.54
N ASN A 23 -19.21 -7.16 -4.39
CA ASN A 23 -19.05 -6.18 -5.47
C ASN A 23 -17.57 -6.15 -5.92
N PRO A 24 -17.27 -6.55 -7.18
CA PRO A 24 -15.89 -6.72 -7.63
C PRO A 24 -15.05 -5.44 -7.58
N HIS A 25 -15.67 -4.26 -7.71
CA HIS A 25 -14.99 -2.97 -7.66
C HIS A 25 -14.65 -2.57 -6.22
N ILE A 26 -15.60 -2.73 -5.28
CA ILE A 26 -15.39 -2.46 -3.86
C ILE A 26 -14.32 -3.40 -3.31
N GLU A 27 -14.41 -4.70 -3.61
CA GLU A 27 -13.44 -5.70 -3.19
C GLU A 27 -12.05 -5.47 -3.78
N ARG A 28 -11.96 -4.83 -4.96
CA ARG A 28 -10.67 -4.39 -5.51
C ARG A 28 -10.10 -3.25 -4.67
N VAL A 29 -10.85 -2.18 -4.41
CA VAL A 29 -10.37 -1.07 -3.56
C VAL A 29 -9.99 -1.56 -2.16
N ARG A 30 -10.78 -2.46 -1.56
CA ARG A 30 -10.48 -3.08 -0.26
C ARG A 30 -9.15 -3.84 -0.26
N ARG A 31 -8.86 -4.62 -1.31
CA ARG A 31 -7.58 -5.33 -1.46
C ARG A 31 -6.41 -4.38 -1.71
N ALA A 32 -6.62 -3.28 -2.43
CA ALA A 32 -5.62 -2.23 -2.62
C ALA A 32 -5.20 -1.62 -1.26
N HIS A 33 -6.18 -1.18 -0.47
CA HIS A 33 -5.95 -0.63 0.86
C HIS A 33 -5.30 -1.63 1.82
N ARG A 34 -5.74 -2.90 1.80
CA ARG A 34 -5.10 -3.95 2.60
C ARG A 34 -3.62 -4.09 2.24
N ASN A 35 -3.28 -4.10 0.95
CA ASN A 35 -1.89 -4.17 0.54
C ASN A 35 -1.08 -2.93 0.97
N ASP A 36 -1.68 -1.73 0.92
CA ASP A 36 -1.07 -0.51 1.47
C ASP A 36 -0.77 -0.66 2.97
N MET A 37 -1.73 -1.14 3.77
CA MET A 37 -1.51 -1.41 5.19
C MET A 37 -0.37 -2.41 5.43
N GLU A 38 -0.33 -3.50 4.66
CA GLU A 38 0.69 -4.55 4.80
C GLU A 38 2.10 -4.08 4.41
N ASN A 39 2.26 -3.02 3.60
CA ASN A 39 3.56 -2.55 3.13
C ASN A 39 4.02 -1.24 3.78
N ILE A 40 3.10 -0.29 3.95
CA ILE A 40 3.42 1.04 4.47
C ILE A 40 3.74 0.99 5.96
N LEU A 41 3.04 0.15 6.74
CA LEU A 41 3.31 0.03 8.18
C LEU A 41 4.73 -0.50 8.46
N PRO A 42 5.20 -1.62 7.85
CA PRO A 42 6.58 -2.05 7.98
C PRO A 42 7.59 -1.01 7.49
N PHE A 43 7.30 -0.32 6.38
CA PHE A 43 8.16 0.74 5.86
C PHE A 43 8.30 1.90 6.86
N PHE A 44 7.20 2.35 7.49
CA PHE A 44 7.27 3.40 8.50
C PHE A 44 8.13 2.99 9.68
N THR A 45 7.95 1.76 10.19
CA THR A 45 8.75 1.26 11.30
C THR A 45 10.22 1.14 10.92
N ALA A 46 10.55 0.47 9.80
CA ALA A 46 11.92 0.28 9.35
C ALA A 46 12.59 1.61 9.00
N GLY A 47 11.90 2.50 8.27
CA GLY A 47 12.40 3.80 7.87
C GLY A 47 12.64 4.72 9.06
N PHE A 48 11.76 4.72 10.06
CA PHE A 48 11.95 5.50 11.29
C PHE A 48 13.24 5.08 12.00
N PHE A 49 13.41 3.79 12.28
CA PHE A 49 14.63 3.30 12.94
C PHE A 49 15.88 3.47 12.07
N TYR A 50 15.76 3.31 10.76
CA TYR A 50 16.88 3.47 9.84
C TYR A 50 17.46 4.89 9.86
N VAL A 51 16.63 5.93 9.98
CA VAL A 51 17.14 7.31 10.11
C VAL A 51 17.94 7.49 11.41
N LEU A 52 17.62 6.73 12.46
CA LEU A 52 18.34 6.78 13.74
C LEU A 52 19.71 6.09 13.69
N THR A 53 20.02 5.30 12.65
CA THR A 53 21.33 4.66 12.47
C THR A 53 22.36 5.57 11.79
N ASN A 54 22.06 6.88 11.66
CA ASN A 54 22.87 7.87 10.94
C ASN A 54 23.33 7.41 9.53
N PRO A 55 22.40 7.01 8.65
CA PRO A 55 22.74 6.51 7.32
C PRO A 55 23.23 7.64 6.40
N SER A 56 23.86 7.27 5.28
CA SER A 56 24.16 8.23 4.21
C SER A 56 22.87 8.93 3.75
N ALA A 57 22.83 10.26 3.86
CA ALA A 57 21.66 11.06 3.54
C ALA A 57 21.19 10.84 2.09
N LEU A 58 22.11 10.78 1.14
CA LEU A 58 21.80 10.55 -0.28
C LEU A 58 21.10 9.20 -0.48
N LEU A 59 21.61 8.15 0.18
CA LEU A 59 21.05 6.81 0.08
C LEU A 59 19.68 6.73 0.75
N ALA A 60 19.55 7.28 1.96
CA ALA A 60 18.27 7.33 2.67
C ALA A 60 17.21 8.05 1.80
N ILE A 61 17.47 9.28 1.36
CA ILE A 61 16.54 10.06 0.52
C ILE A 61 16.05 9.27 -0.68
N ASN A 62 16.95 8.57 -1.37
CA ASN A 62 16.59 7.79 -2.55
C ASN A 62 15.76 6.54 -2.21
N LEU A 63 16.00 5.88 -1.07
CA LEU A 63 15.15 4.78 -0.60
C LEU A 63 13.73 5.25 -0.29
N PHE A 64 13.58 6.36 0.46
CA PHE A 64 12.27 6.92 0.78
C PHE A 64 11.51 7.35 -0.49
N ARG A 65 12.21 7.99 -1.44
CA ARG A 65 11.62 8.35 -2.75
C ARG A 65 11.17 7.13 -3.54
N LEU A 66 12.01 6.11 -3.62
CA LEU A 66 11.70 4.88 -4.34
C LEU A 66 10.45 4.21 -3.79
N VAL A 67 10.34 4.06 -2.45
CA VAL A 67 9.14 3.49 -1.82
C VAL A 67 7.92 4.36 -2.07
N GLY A 68 8.02 5.69 -1.89
CA GLY A 68 6.90 6.61 -2.12
C GLY A 68 6.36 6.53 -3.55
N VAL A 69 7.24 6.60 -4.55
CA VAL A 69 6.87 6.48 -5.97
C VAL A 69 6.28 5.09 -6.27
N ALA A 70 6.89 4.03 -5.74
CA ALA A 70 6.39 2.66 -5.89
C ALA A 70 4.95 2.51 -5.36
N ARG A 71 4.62 3.08 -4.21
CA ARG A 71 3.26 3.04 -3.65
C ARG A 71 2.26 3.84 -4.47
N ILE A 72 2.63 5.03 -4.95
CA ILE A 72 1.77 5.82 -5.83
C ILE A 72 1.45 5.04 -7.11
N ILE A 73 2.47 4.45 -7.75
CA ILE A 73 2.28 3.62 -8.94
C ILE A 73 1.39 2.41 -8.61
N HIS A 74 1.63 1.73 -7.48
CA HIS A 74 0.79 0.60 -7.02
C HIS A 74 -0.69 1.00 -6.94
N THR A 75 -1.01 2.12 -6.27
CA THR A 75 -2.39 2.58 -6.13
C THR A 75 -3.03 2.88 -7.49
N ILE A 76 -2.29 3.52 -8.41
CA ILE A 76 -2.79 3.82 -9.77
C ILE A 76 -3.10 2.53 -10.53
N VAL A 77 -2.16 1.57 -10.57
CA VAL A 77 -2.32 0.33 -11.35
C VAL A 77 -3.26 -0.69 -10.71
N TYR A 78 -3.65 -0.50 -9.45
CA TYR A 78 -4.55 -1.41 -8.74
C TYR A 78 -5.97 -0.85 -8.64
N ALA A 79 -6.12 0.42 -8.27
CA ALA A 79 -7.42 1.03 -7.97
C ALA A 79 -8.00 1.84 -9.14
N VAL A 80 -7.16 2.47 -9.96
CA VAL A 80 -7.61 3.39 -11.02
C VAL A 80 -7.62 2.71 -12.39
N VAL A 81 -6.47 2.17 -12.81
CA VAL A 81 -6.31 1.50 -14.09
C VAL A 81 -6.02 0.03 -13.81
N VAL A 82 -6.91 -0.87 -14.22
CA VAL A 82 -6.71 -2.31 -14.01
C VAL A 82 -5.65 -2.81 -15.00
N VAL A 83 -4.40 -2.83 -14.55
CA VAL A 83 -3.28 -3.36 -15.35
C VAL A 83 -3.16 -4.87 -15.07
N PRO A 84 -3.11 -5.74 -16.10
CA PRO A 84 -2.85 -7.15 -15.91
C PRO A 84 -1.48 -7.40 -15.26
N GLN A 85 -1.27 -8.62 -14.74
CA GLN A 85 0.05 -9.04 -14.27
C GLN A 85 1.09 -8.82 -15.39
N PRO A 86 2.32 -8.36 -15.11
CA PRO A 86 3.04 -8.44 -13.83
C PRO A 86 3.09 -7.14 -13.00
N ALA A 87 2.32 -6.10 -13.33
CA ALA A 87 2.42 -4.78 -12.69
C ALA A 87 2.29 -4.81 -11.15
N ARG A 88 1.50 -5.75 -10.61
CA ARG A 88 1.34 -5.97 -9.17
C ARG A 88 2.60 -6.51 -8.50
N GLY A 89 3.29 -7.46 -9.14
CA GLY A 89 4.52 -8.02 -8.59
C GLY A 89 5.62 -6.97 -8.55
N ILE A 90 5.79 -6.25 -9.65
CA ILE A 90 6.82 -5.20 -9.78
C ILE A 90 6.62 -4.10 -8.74
N SER A 91 5.39 -3.61 -8.56
CA SER A 91 5.07 -2.57 -7.59
C SER A 91 5.17 -3.03 -6.13
N PHE A 92 4.93 -4.32 -5.85
CA PHE A 92 5.20 -4.89 -4.53
C PHE A 92 6.71 -4.94 -4.24
N PHE A 93 7.50 -5.55 -5.14
CA PHE A 93 8.93 -5.72 -4.92
C PHE A 93 9.70 -4.40 -4.86
N SER A 94 9.28 -3.38 -5.62
CA SER A 94 9.93 -2.07 -5.62
C SER A 94 9.79 -1.32 -4.29
N ALA A 95 8.73 -1.57 -3.50
CA ALA A 95 8.59 -1.05 -2.14
C ALA A 95 9.15 -2.01 -1.07
N PHE A 96 9.06 -3.32 -1.31
CA PHE A 96 9.48 -4.35 -0.38
C PHE A 96 11.01 -4.40 -0.22
N ILE A 97 11.77 -4.38 -1.31
CA ILE A 97 13.23 -4.48 -1.29
C ILE A 97 13.89 -3.35 -0.44
N PRO A 98 13.55 -2.07 -0.65
CA PRO A 98 14.07 -0.99 0.20
C PRO A 98 13.69 -1.14 1.67
N THR A 99 12.48 -1.61 1.95
CA THR A 99 12.00 -1.83 3.32
C THR A 99 12.80 -2.91 4.03
N VAL A 100 13.04 -4.04 3.36
CA VAL A 100 13.89 -5.13 3.89
C VAL A 100 15.33 -4.64 4.09
N TYR A 101 15.89 -3.90 3.14
CA TYR A 101 17.23 -3.33 3.29
C TYR A 101 17.33 -2.47 4.55
N MET A 102 16.41 -1.53 4.76
CA MET A 102 16.41 -0.66 5.95
C MET A 102 16.26 -1.48 7.25
N ALA A 103 15.37 -2.47 7.26
CA ALA A 103 15.18 -3.34 8.42
C ALA A 103 16.45 -4.14 8.76
N LEU A 104 17.17 -4.66 7.75
CA LEU A 104 18.43 -5.36 7.95
C LEU A 104 19.53 -4.44 8.48
N GLN A 105 19.64 -3.21 7.97
CA GLN A 105 20.60 -2.23 8.47
C GLN A 105 20.34 -1.88 9.94
N VAL A 106 19.07 -1.70 10.32
CA VAL A 106 18.66 -1.49 11.71
C VAL A 106 19.04 -2.68 12.59
N ALA A 107 18.77 -3.91 12.12
CA ALA A 107 19.12 -5.11 12.86
C ALA A 107 20.64 -5.26 13.05
N ILE A 108 21.44 -4.97 12.02
CA ILE A 108 22.90 -5.01 12.10
C ILE A 108 23.43 -3.93 13.04
N PHE A 109 22.87 -2.72 13.01
CA PHE A 109 23.28 -1.62 13.90
C PHE A 109 22.97 -1.90 15.38
N ALA A 110 21.92 -2.70 15.66
CA ALA A 110 21.50 -3.03 17.01
C ALA A 110 22.26 -4.21 17.65
N LEU A 111 23.08 -4.92 16.87
CA LEU A 111 23.95 -6.01 17.33
C LEU A 111 25.33 -5.47 17.70
#